data_AF-A0AAV6YXG4-F1
#
_entry.id   AF-A0AAV6YXG4-F1
#
_cell.length_a   1.000
_cell.length_b   1.000
_cell.length_c   1.000
_cell.angle_alpha   90.00
_cell.angle_beta   90.00
_cell.angle_gamma   90.00
#
_symmetry.space_group_name_H-M   'P 1'
#
loop_
_entity.id
_entity.type
_entity.pdbx_description
1 polymer ?
#
loop_
_entity_poly.entity_id
_entity_poly.type
_entity_poly.pdbx_seq_one_letter_code
_entity_poly.pdbx_strand_id
1 'polypeptide(L)'
;MEEEEGGGGGSEEAALLGQHRREKKELQAKIQSMKNSVPKNDKKRRKQLNEDVAKLESELEERHKLELLSLSQKQSTDTEEKKAALEKERDERIAEAEIENLSGARHVESQKLSLILSQRQLQIRHIPSDGHCMYRAIEHQLKERNNNVTLTSLRHQTADYMQSHADDFLPFLTNSTTGEMYTQGERDIYVLWFKLQHLES
;
A
#
# COMPACT_ATOMS: atom_id res chain seq x y z
N MET A 1 -21.72 -0.96 -3.58
CA MET A 1 -22.42 0.29 -3.22
C MET A 1 -21.45 1.02 -2.33
N GLU A 2 -20.45 1.62 -2.96
CA GLU A 2 -19.38 2.36 -2.29
C GLU A 2 -19.85 3.82 -2.32
N GLU A 3 -20.22 4.33 -1.16
CA GLU A 3 -20.70 5.69 -1.01
C GLU A 3 -19.53 6.65 -1.17
N GLU A 4 -19.63 7.47 -2.22
CA GLU A 4 -18.85 8.69 -2.40
C GLU A 4 -19.18 9.68 -1.26
N GLU A 5 -18.23 9.91 -0.34
CA GLU A 5 -18.27 11.10 0.52
C GLU A 5 -16.95 11.87 0.46
N GLY A 6 -16.65 12.40 -0.73
CA GLY A 6 -15.57 13.37 -0.96
C GLY A 6 -16.06 14.80 -1.25
N GLY A 7 -17.36 15.09 -1.09
CA GLY A 7 -18.00 16.24 -1.74
C GLY A 7 -18.26 17.50 -0.90
N GLY A 8 -17.98 17.50 0.41
CA GLY A 8 -18.39 18.62 1.29
C GLY A 8 -17.62 19.92 1.08
N GLY A 9 -16.28 19.83 0.97
CA GLY A 9 -15.39 20.99 0.98
C GLY A 9 -15.52 21.90 -0.25
N GLY A 10 -15.80 21.31 -1.42
CA GLY A 10 -16.02 22.09 -2.64
C GLY A 10 -17.28 22.95 -2.60
N SER A 11 -18.28 22.58 -1.80
CA SER A 11 -19.52 23.35 -1.65
C SER A 11 -19.35 24.56 -0.73
N GLU A 12 -18.62 24.40 0.39
CA GLU A 12 -18.36 25.48 1.34
C GLU A 12 -17.37 26.51 0.79
N GLU A 13 -16.31 26.06 0.12
CA GLU A 13 -15.35 26.94 -0.53
C GLU A 13 -16.01 27.73 -1.68
N ALA A 14 -16.85 27.09 -2.50
CA ALA A 14 -17.59 27.76 -3.55
C ALA A 14 -18.59 28.80 -3.01
N ALA A 15 -19.25 28.50 -1.89
CA ALA A 15 -20.14 29.44 -1.22
C ALA A 15 -19.37 30.66 -0.68
N LEU A 16 -18.21 30.44 -0.05
CA LEU A 16 -17.35 31.48 0.49
C LEU A 16 -16.79 32.39 -0.62
N LEU A 17 -16.27 31.81 -1.71
CA LEU A 17 -15.85 32.57 -2.89
C LEU A 17 -17.02 33.34 -3.53
N GLY A 18 -18.23 32.78 -3.50
CA GLY A 18 -19.45 33.45 -3.92
C GLY A 18 -19.76 34.69 -3.07
N GLN A 19 -19.60 34.59 -1.75
CA GLN A 19 -19.73 35.71 -0.82
C GLN A 19 -18.65 36.78 -1.07
N HIS A 20 -17.38 36.39 -1.20
CA HIS A 20 -16.26 37.30 -1.49
C HIS A 20 -16.51 38.13 -2.75
N ARG A 21 -17.04 37.51 -3.80
CA ARG A 21 -17.43 38.20 -5.06
C ARG A 21 -18.54 39.24 -4.86
N ARG A 22 -19.52 38.97 -3.99
CA ARG A 22 -20.60 39.92 -3.69
C ARG A 22 -20.06 41.11 -2.91
N GLU A 23 -19.29 40.86 -1.87
CA GLU A 23 -18.70 41.91 -1.03
C GLU A 23 -17.75 42.81 -1.83
N LYS A 24 -16.97 42.25 -2.76
CA LYS A 24 -16.11 43.03 -3.67
C LYS A 24 -16.93 43.93 -4.61
N LYS A 25 -18.06 43.44 -5.13
CA LYS A 25 -18.98 44.25 -5.95
C LYS A 25 -19.61 45.38 -5.15
N GLU A 26 -20.04 45.11 -3.92
CA GLU A 26 -20.62 46.11 -3.02
C GLU A 26 -19.60 47.18 -2.64
N LEU A 27 -18.36 46.78 -2.34
CA LEU A 27 -17.28 47.71 -2.06
C LEU A 27 -16.99 48.60 -3.26
N GLN A 28 -16.93 48.06 -4.48
CA GLN A 28 -16.74 48.86 -5.70
C GLN A 28 -17.89 49.85 -5.94
N ALA A 29 -19.13 49.44 -5.72
CA ALA A 29 -20.28 50.34 -5.79
C ALA A 29 -20.18 51.48 -4.76
N LYS A 30 -19.72 51.16 -3.54
CA LYS A 30 -19.49 52.15 -2.48
C LYS A 30 -18.36 53.12 -2.84
N ILE A 31 -17.23 52.62 -3.34
CA ILE A 31 -16.09 53.42 -3.83
C ILE A 31 -16.55 54.41 -4.92
N GLN A 32 -17.36 53.93 -5.87
CA GLN A 32 -17.86 54.77 -6.95
C GLN A 32 -18.77 55.89 -6.44
N SER A 33 -19.66 55.59 -5.49
CA SER A 33 -20.48 56.60 -4.82
C SER A 33 -19.62 57.65 -4.08
N MET A 34 -18.60 57.21 -3.34
CA MET A 34 -17.70 58.11 -2.62
C MET A 34 -16.89 59.01 -3.57
N LYS A 35 -16.40 58.46 -4.70
CA LYS A 35 -15.71 59.23 -5.76
C LYS A 35 -16.59 60.31 -6.38
N ASN A 36 -17.87 60.03 -6.59
CA ASN A 36 -18.81 60.99 -7.15
C ASN A 36 -19.13 62.13 -6.17
N SER A 37 -19.06 61.89 -4.85
CA SER A 37 -19.33 62.90 -3.82
C SER A 37 -18.22 63.94 -3.63
N VAL A 38 -17.00 63.66 -4.11
CA VAL A 38 -15.84 64.54 -3.95
C VAL A 38 -15.56 65.31 -5.26
N PRO A 39 -15.71 66.65 -5.27
CA PRO A 39 -15.49 67.48 -6.46
C PRO A 39 -14.09 67.31 -7.05
N LYS A 40 -13.98 67.39 -8.38
CA LYS A 40 -12.71 67.10 -9.07
C LYS A 40 -11.54 68.02 -8.68
N ASN A 41 -11.85 69.24 -8.26
CA ASN A 41 -10.88 70.28 -7.93
C ASN A 41 -10.38 70.25 -6.47
N ASP A 42 -11.04 69.51 -5.57
CA ASP A 42 -10.64 69.44 -4.16
C ASP A 42 -9.54 68.38 -3.96
N LYS A 43 -8.30 68.82 -4.20
CA LYS A 43 -7.12 67.96 -4.17
C LYS A 43 -6.89 67.31 -2.80
N LYS A 44 -7.21 68.02 -1.70
CA LYS A 44 -7.00 67.52 -0.33
C LYS A 44 -8.01 66.41 -0.01
N ARG A 45 -9.30 66.62 -0.28
CA ARG A 45 -10.33 65.60 -0.03
C ARG A 45 -10.20 64.39 -0.94
N ARG A 46 -9.74 64.58 -2.18
CA ARG A 46 -9.44 63.46 -3.10
C ARG A 46 -8.29 62.59 -2.63
N LYS A 47 -7.24 63.19 -2.06
CA LYS A 47 -6.12 62.43 -1.51
C LYS A 47 -6.60 61.54 -0.34
N GLN A 48 -7.35 62.12 0.60
CA GLN A 48 -7.94 61.38 1.72
C GLN A 48 -8.85 60.24 1.22
N LEU A 49 -9.74 60.52 0.26
CA LEU A 49 -10.61 59.51 -0.31
C LEU A 49 -9.83 58.32 -0.90
N ASN A 50 -8.74 58.58 -1.63
CA ASN A 50 -7.94 57.51 -2.21
C ASN A 50 -7.23 56.67 -1.13
N GLU A 51 -6.76 57.30 -0.06
CA GLU A 51 -6.17 56.61 1.09
C GLU A 51 -7.22 55.73 1.80
N ASP A 52 -8.44 56.25 2.02
CA ASP A 52 -9.54 55.49 2.62
C ASP A 52 -10.00 54.32 1.73
N VAL A 53 -10.07 54.51 0.41
CA VAL A 53 -10.38 53.45 -0.56
C VAL A 53 -9.32 52.36 -0.54
N ALA A 54 -8.04 52.73 -0.59
CA ALA A 54 -6.94 51.78 -0.53
C ALA A 54 -6.95 50.98 0.78
N LYS A 55 -7.29 51.63 1.91
CA LYS A 55 -7.44 50.96 3.21
C LYS A 55 -8.59 49.95 3.20
N LEU A 56 -9.77 50.34 2.71
CA LEU A 56 -10.94 49.46 2.67
C LEU A 56 -10.75 48.27 1.72
N GLU A 57 -10.10 48.46 0.57
CA GLU A 57 -9.77 47.37 -0.36
C GLU A 57 -8.76 46.39 0.26
N SER A 58 -7.74 46.91 0.97
CA SER A 58 -6.74 46.09 1.65
C SER A 58 -7.35 45.26 2.79
N GLU A 59 -8.18 45.87 3.64
CA GLU A 59 -8.85 45.19 4.76
C GLU A 59 -9.81 44.09 4.28
N LEU A 60 -10.52 44.34 3.18
CA LEU A 60 -11.43 43.34 2.61
C LEU A 60 -10.67 42.12 2.07
N GLU A 61 -9.61 42.35 1.30
CA GLU A 61 -8.80 41.28 0.70
C GLU A 61 -8.05 40.47 1.77
N GLU A 62 -7.55 41.13 2.82
CA GLU A 62 -6.92 40.45 3.96
C GLU A 62 -7.90 39.54 4.70
N ARG A 63 -9.14 40.01 4.94
CA ARG A 63 -10.18 39.17 5.56
C ARG A 63 -10.52 37.97 4.68
N HIS A 64 -10.73 38.17 3.37
CA HIS A 64 -11.02 37.07 2.43
C HIS A 64 -9.91 36.02 2.42
N LYS A 65 -8.65 36.46 2.45
CA LYS A 65 -7.48 35.57 2.52
C LYS A 65 -7.47 34.75 3.81
N LEU A 66 -7.75 35.35 4.96
CA LEU A 66 -7.78 34.65 6.25
C LEU A 66 -8.92 33.63 6.32
N GLU A 67 -10.09 33.95 5.78
CA GLU A 67 -11.23 33.03 5.72
C GLU A 67 -10.91 31.79 4.87
N LEU A 68 -10.26 31.95 3.72
CA LEU A 68 -9.82 30.82 2.87
C LEU A 68 -8.76 29.95 3.56
N LEU A 69 -7.77 30.56 4.22
CA LEU A 69 -6.75 29.84 4.98
C LEU A 69 -7.36 29.05 6.13
N SER A 70 -8.29 29.66 6.88
CA SER A 70 -8.99 29.00 7.98
C SER A 70 -9.83 27.82 7.49
N LEU A 71 -10.50 27.96 6.34
CA LEU A 71 -11.31 26.88 5.78
C LEU A 71 -10.43 25.71 5.33
N SER A 72 -9.33 25.99 4.64
CA SER A 72 -8.35 24.98 4.21
C SER A 72 -7.74 24.24 5.41
N GLN A 73 -7.37 24.99 6.47
CA GLN A 73 -6.82 24.38 7.68
C GLN A 73 -7.84 23.45 8.35
N LYS A 74 -9.10 23.86 8.47
CA LYS A 74 -10.17 23.03 9.05
C LYS A 74 -10.40 21.75 8.25
N GLN A 75 -10.42 21.83 6.93
CA GLN A 75 -10.56 20.65 6.07
C GLN A 75 -9.38 19.69 6.22
N SER A 76 -8.17 20.22 6.37
CA SER A 76 -6.98 19.39 6.60
C SER A 76 -7.05 18.65 7.93
N THR A 77 -7.46 19.32 9.02
CA THR A 77 -7.57 18.70 10.35
C THR A 77 -8.64 17.62 10.36
N ASP A 78 -9.82 17.90 9.79
CA ASP A 78 -10.92 16.92 9.73
C ASP A 78 -10.53 15.66 8.94
N THR A 79 -9.72 15.83 7.88
CA THR A 79 -9.23 14.72 7.06
C THR A 79 -8.22 13.86 7.83
N GLU A 80 -7.29 14.49 8.54
CA GLU A 80 -6.29 13.76 9.34
C GLU A 80 -6.93 13.05 10.54
N GLU A 81 -7.91 13.66 11.20
CA GLU A 81 -8.68 13.03 12.28
C GLU A 81 -9.45 11.80 11.80
N LYS A 82 -10.11 11.89 10.63
CA LYS A 82 -10.79 10.74 10.02
C LYS A 82 -9.82 9.61 9.68
N LYS A 83 -8.67 9.92 9.09
CA LYS A 83 -7.62 8.92 8.79
C LYS A 83 -7.11 8.25 10.07
N ALA A 84 -6.82 9.04 11.10
CA ALA A 84 -6.33 8.53 12.38
C ALA A 84 -7.38 7.64 13.08
N ALA A 85 -8.66 7.99 13.01
CA ALA A 85 -9.74 7.16 13.54
C ALA A 85 -9.87 5.82 12.80
N LEU A 86 -9.80 5.84 11.47
CA LEU A 86 -9.84 4.63 10.64
C LEU A 86 -8.64 3.72 10.87
N GLU A 87 -7.45 4.29 11.01
CA GLU A 87 -6.24 3.53 11.32
C GLU A 87 -6.33 2.88 12.70
N LYS A 88 -6.79 3.64 13.70
CA LYS A 88 -7.03 3.12 15.05
C LYS A 88 -8.05 1.97 15.07
N GLU A 89 -9.17 2.10 14.35
CA GLU A 89 -10.17 1.02 14.22
C GLU A 89 -9.58 -0.21 13.51
N ARG A 90 -8.74 -0.01 12.49
CA ARG A 90 -8.06 -1.10 11.79
C ARG A 90 -7.12 -1.84 12.74
N ASP A 91 -6.32 -1.11 13.50
CA ASP A 91 -5.36 -1.70 14.43
C ASP A 91 -6.06 -2.39 15.61
N GLU A 92 -7.18 -1.86 16.10
CA GLU A 92 -8.04 -2.53 17.08
C GLU A 92 -8.59 -3.86 16.55
N ARG A 93 -9.10 -3.89 15.31
CA ARG A 93 -9.54 -5.15 14.65
C ARG A 93 -8.41 -6.17 14.49
N ILE A 94 -7.19 -5.72 14.17
CA ILE A 94 -6.02 -6.60 14.07
C ILE A 94 -5.69 -7.18 15.44
N ALA A 95 -5.64 -6.35 16.49
CA ALA A 95 -5.34 -6.80 17.84
C ALA A 95 -6.39 -7.81 18.36
N GLU A 96 -7.68 -7.58 18.09
CA GLU A 96 -8.75 -8.52 18.43
C GLU A 96 -8.57 -9.87 17.70
N ALA A 97 -8.30 -9.83 16.39
CA ALA A 97 -8.05 -11.04 15.61
C ALA A 97 -6.79 -11.79 16.08
N GLU A 98 -5.73 -11.08 16.51
CA GLU A 98 -4.54 -11.70 17.10
C GLU A 98 -4.87 -12.41 18.42
N ILE A 99 -5.68 -11.79 19.29
CA ILE A 99 -6.14 -12.41 20.54
C ILE A 99 -6.97 -13.67 20.25
N GLU A 100 -7.91 -13.61 19.31
CA GLU A 100 -8.69 -14.79 18.91
C GLU A 100 -7.78 -15.90 18.36
N ASN A 101 -6.80 -15.53 17.53
CA ASN A 101 -5.85 -16.48 16.94
C ASN A 101 -4.96 -17.17 17.98
N LEU A 102 -4.69 -16.57 19.16
CA LEU A 102 -4.00 -17.26 20.26
C LEU A 102 -4.77 -18.49 20.75
N SER A 103 -6.10 -18.44 20.72
CA SER A 103 -6.96 -19.58 21.08
C SER A 103 -7.35 -20.44 19.88
N GLY A 104 -7.00 -20.00 18.66
CA GLY A 104 -7.35 -20.66 17.41
C GLY A 104 -6.76 -22.06 17.30
N ALA A 105 -7.48 -22.95 16.59
CA ALA A 105 -7.09 -24.35 16.42
C ALA A 105 -5.66 -24.52 15.90
N ARG A 106 -5.22 -23.67 14.95
CA ARG A 106 -3.86 -23.69 14.39
C ARG A 106 -2.79 -23.35 15.44
N HIS A 107 -3.04 -22.38 16.31
CA HIS A 107 -2.09 -21.98 17.34
C HIS A 107 -1.96 -23.07 18.41
N VAL A 108 -3.09 -23.59 18.88
CA VAL A 108 -3.15 -24.72 19.82
C VAL A 108 -2.46 -25.97 19.23
N GLU A 109 -2.71 -26.29 17.97
CA GLU A 109 -2.05 -27.39 17.25
C GLU A 109 -0.53 -27.16 17.17
N SER A 110 -0.10 -25.94 16.80
CA SER A 110 1.32 -25.59 16.71
C SER A 110 2.03 -25.71 18.06
N GLN A 111 1.38 -25.31 19.16
CA GLN A 111 1.91 -25.50 20.51
C GLN A 111 2.05 -26.98 20.87
N LYS A 112 1.02 -27.79 20.57
CA LYS A 112 1.04 -29.25 20.82
C LYS A 112 2.14 -29.92 20.00
N LEU A 113 2.29 -29.56 18.72
CA LEU A 113 3.35 -30.05 17.85
C LEU A 113 4.73 -29.68 18.40
N SER A 114 4.93 -28.43 18.78
CA SER A 114 6.18 -27.95 19.38
C SER A 114 6.53 -28.76 20.63
N LEU A 115 5.56 -29.02 21.51
CA LEU A 115 5.76 -29.83 22.71
C LEU A 115 6.20 -31.27 22.36
N ILE A 116 5.48 -31.95 21.47
CA ILE A 116 5.81 -33.32 21.05
C ILE A 116 7.19 -33.40 20.40
N LEU A 117 7.55 -32.42 19.58
CA LEU A 117 8.84 -32.36 18.91
C LEU A 117 9.98 -32.12 19.90
N SER A 118 9.81 -31.21 20.86
CA SER A 118 10.82 -30.92 21.88
C SER A 118 11.20 -32.15 22.71
N GLN A 119 10.21 -32.99 23.06
CA GLN A 119 10.43 -34.26 23.76
C GLN A 119 11.29 -35.25 22.96
N ARG A 120 11.32 -35.11 21.63
CA ARG A 120 12.11 -35.91 20.70
C ARG A 120 13.38 -35.19 20.23
N GLN A 121 13.72 -34.06 20.86
CA GLN A 121 14.86 -33.21 20.46
C GLN A 121 14.74 -32.72 18.99
N LEU A 122 13.52 -32.46 18.54
CA LEU A 122 13.20 -31.94 17.22
C LEU A 122 12.56 -30.55 17.33
N GLN A 123 12.64 -29.77 16.25
CA GLN A 123 12.00 -28.47 16.12
C GLN A 123 11.53 -28.24 14.68
N ILE A 124 10.46 -27.46 14.51
CA ILE A 124 10.01 -27.03 13.18
C ILE A 124 10.95 -25.93 12.70
N ARG A 125 11.49 -26.09 11.49
CA ARG A 125 12.29 -25.07 10.81
C ARG A 125 11.50 -24.47 9.66
N HIS A 126 11.45 -23.14 9.60
CA HIS A 126 10.88 -22.45 8.45
C HIS A 126 11.80 -22.60 7.23
N ILE A 127 11.24 -23.08 6.12
CA ILE A 127 11.85 -23.13 4.80
C ILE A 127 10.98 -22.28 3.87
N PRO A 128 11.57 -21.36 3.07
CA PRO A 128 10.81 -20.55 2.13
C PRO A 128 9.93 -21.41 1.21
N SER A 129 8.70 -20.97 0.95
CA SER A 129 7.73 -21.66 0.08
C SER A 129 8.01 -21.37 -1.41
N ASP A 130 9.18 -21.76 -1.88
CA ASP A 130 9.60 -21.66 -3.28
C ASP A 130 9.58 -23.04 -3.99
N GLY A 131 9.88 -23.06 -5.29
CA GLY A 131 10.05 -24.31 -6.06
C GLY A 131 11.28 -25.14 -5.66
N HIS A 132 12.03 -24.70 -4.64
CA HIS A 132 13.25 -25.32 -4.14
C HIS A 132 13.09 -25.86 -2.71
N CYS A 133 11.94 -25.63 -2.06
CA CYS A 133 11.72 -25.88 -0.64
C CYS A 133 12.07 -27.31 -0.20
N MET A 134 11.69 -28.31 -1.00
CA MET A 134 12.02 -29.72 -0.73
C MET A 134 13.54 -29.94 -0.66
N TYR A 135 14.29 -29.42 -1.61
CA TYR A 135 15.75 -29.53 -1.65
C TYR A 135 16.42 -28.73 -0.55
N ARG A 136 15.92 -27.51 -0.25
CA ARG A 136 16.43 -26.67 0.84
C ARG A 136 16.22 -27.34 2.21
N ALA A 137 15.10 -28.05 2.40
CA ALA A 137 14.83 -28.80 3.62
C ALA A 137 15.83 -29.95 3.81
N ILE A 138 16.10 -30.72 2.75
CA ILE A 138 17.09 -31.81 2.78
C ILE A 138 18.50 -31.26 3.00
N GLU A 139 18.88 -30.21 2.27
CA GLU A 139 20.17 -29.53 2.43
C GLU A 139 20.40 -29.11 3.88
N HIS A 140 19.40 -28.47 4.51
CA HIS A 140 19.48 -28.07 5.92
C HIS A 140 19.72 -29.29 6.83
N GLN A 141 18.93 -30.36 6.68
CA GLN A 141 19.07 -31.56 7.54
C GLN A 141 20.40 -32.29 7.34
N LEU A 142 20.96 -32.28 6.12
CA LEU A 142 22.27 -32.84 5.84
C LEU A 142 23.38 -32.02 6.51
N LYS A 143 23.30 -30.69 6.43
CA LYS A 143 24.25 -29.77 7.11
C LYS A 143 24.29 -30.00 8.62
N GLU A 144 23.13 -30.16 9.27
CA GLU A 144 23.04 -30.49 10.71
C GLU A 144 23.74 -31.82 11.08
N ARG A 145 23.89 -32.73 10.12
CA ARG A 145 24.58 -34.02 10.28
C ARG A 145 26.03 -33.98 9.77
N ASN A 146 26.59 -32.79 9.58
CA ASN A 146 27.94 -32.56 9.03
C ASN A 146 28.12 -33.09 7.60
N ASN A 147 27.05 -33.12 6.80
CA ASN A 147 27.12 -33.47 5.39
C ASN A 147 26.81 -32.23 4.52
N ASN A 148 27.85 -31.63 3.94
CA ASN A 148 27.77 -30.38 3.19
C ASN A 148 27.43 -30.62 1.71
N VAL A 149 26.26 -31.20 1.45
CA VAL A 149 25.71 -31.29 0.10
C VAL A 149 24.96 -29.99 -0.19
N THR A 150 25.13 -29.43 -1.39
CA THR A 150 24.39 -28.22 -1.82
C THR A 150 23.09 -28.59 -2.53
N LEU A 151 22.13 -27.66 -2.56
CA LEU A 151 20.92 -27.77 -3.37
C LEU A 151 21.22 -28.12 -4.82
N THR A 152 22.21 -27.46 -5.42
CA THR A 152 22.67 -27.73 -6.78
C THR A 152 23.11 -29.18 -6.93
N SER A 153 23.92 -29.70 -5.99
CA SER A 153 24.38 -31.08 -6.03
C SER A 153 23.23 -32.08 -5.88
N LEU A 154 22.28 -31.84 -4.96
CA LEU A 154 21.10 -32.69 -4.79
C LEU A 154 20.24 -32.76 -6.05
N ARG A 155 20.05 -31.63 -6.74
CA ARG A 155 19.31 -31.58 -8.01
C ARG A 155 20.03 -32.34 -9.12
N HIS A 156 21.34 -32.19 -9.23
CA HIS A 156 22.15 -32.94 -10.19
C HIS A 156 22.05 -34.45 -9.95
N GLN A 157 22.25 -34.88 -8.70
CA GLN A 157 22.13 -36.30 -8.32
C GLN A 157 20.74 -36.85 -8.63
N THR A 158 19.68 -36.08 -8.37
CA THR A 158 18.32 -36.50 -8.72
C THR A 158 18.16 -36.67 -10.23
N ALA A 159 18.64 -35.69 -11.00
CA ALA A 159 18.55 -35.72 -12.46
C ALA A 159 19.33 -36.89 -13.07
N ASP A 160 20.54 -37.15 -12.59
CA ASP A 160 21.37 -38.28 -13.02
C ASP A 160 20.70 -39.63 -12.67
N TYR A 161 20.08 -39.71 -11.51
CA TYR A 161 19.33 -40.88 -11.09
C TYR A 161 18.11 -41.12 -11.99
N MET A 162 17.31 -40.08 -12.24
CA MET A 162 16.15 -40.15 -13.13
C MET A 162 16.53 -40.55 -14.55
N GLN A 163 17.68 -40.09 -15.05
CA GLN A 163 18.16 -40.43 -16.39
C GLN A 163 18.63 -41.89 -16.49
N SER A 164 19.33 -42.39 -15.47
CA SER A 164 19.81 -43.78 -15.42
C SER A 164 18.73 -44.81 -15.10
N HIS A 165 17.58 -44.37 -14.57
CA HIS A 165 16.43 -45.21 -14.20
C HIS A 165 15.16 -44.78 -14.92
N ALA A 166 15.28 -44.46 -16.21
CA ALA A 166 14.22 -43.78 -16.96
C ALA A 166 12.88 -44.54 -16.97
N ASP A 167 12.90 -45.87 -16.92
CA ASP A 167 11.70 -46.71 -16.92
C ASP A 167 10.86 -46.56 -15.63
N ASP A 168 11.51 -46.27 -14.49
CA ASP A 168 10.82 -46.05 -13.21
C ASP A 168 10.07 -44.72 -13.18
N PHE A 169 10.54 -43.73 -13.95
CA PHE A 169 10.00 -42.37 -13.96
C PHE A 169 9.12 -42.05 -15.16
N LEU A 170 9.27 -42.78 -16.28
CA LEU A 170 8.53 -42.56 -17.52
C LEU A 170 6.99 -42.51 -17.33
N PRO A 171 6.37 -43.38 -16.48
CA PRO A 171 4.92 -43.31 -16.25
C PRO A 171 4.43 -41.97 -15.67
N PHE A 172 5.34 -41.18 -15.06
CA PHE A 172 5.03 -39.89 -14.45
C PHE A 172 5.43 -38.69 -15.34
N LEU A 173 6.11 -38.94 -16.47
CA LEU A 173 6.57 -37.92 -17.41
C LEU A 173 5.66 -37.92 -18.64
N THR A 174 4.53 -37.20 -18.55
CA THR A 174 3.54 -37.09 -19.64
C THR A 174 3.38 -35.66 -20.12
N ASN A 175 3.16 -35.48 -21.41
CA ASN A 175 2.89 -34.18 -22.00
C ASN A 175 1.49 -33.69 -21.61
N SER A 176 1.39 -32.49 -21.06
CA SER A 176 0.12 -31.92 -20.57
C SER A 176 -0.90 -31.66 -21.69
N THR A 177 -0.43 -31.55 -22.93
CA THR A 177 -1.28 -31.25 -24.11
C THR A 177 -1.69 -32.54 -24.82
N THR A 178 -0.79 -33.51 -24.97
CA THR A 178 -1.08 -34.75 -25.71
C THR A 178 -1.49 -35.92 -24.80
N GLY A 179 -1.16 -35.87 -23.51
CA GLY A 179 -1.36 -36.96 -22.56
C GLY A 179 -0.42 -38.16 -22.78
N GLU A 180 0.46 -38.10 -23.78
CA GLU A 180 1.40 -39.17 -24.09
C GLU A 180 2.63 -39.10 -23.18
N MET A 181 3.25 -40.25 -22.94
CA MET A 181 4.52 -40.32 -22.22
C MET A 181 5.63 -39.64 -23.02
N TYR A 182 6.57 -39.00 -22.33
CA TYR A 182 7.69 -38.32 -22.95
C TYR A 182 8.53 -39.27 -23.80
N THR A 183 8.87 -38.81 -24.99
CA THR A 183 9.91 -39.43 -25.82
C THR A 183 11.28 -39.28 -25.14
N GLN A 184 12.27 -40.04 -25.61
CA GLN A 184 13.65 -39.92 -25.11
C GLN A 184 14.17 -38.48 -25.17
N GLY A 185 13.93 -37.77 -26.28
CA GLY A 185 14.37 -36.39 -26.44
C GLY A 185 13.70 -35.43 -25.46
N GLU A 186 12.39 -35.57 -25.23
CA GLU A 186 11.66 -34.76 -24.25
C GLU A 186 12.10 -35.03 -22.81
N ARG A 187 12.41 -36.29 -22.49
CA ARG A 187 12.99 -36.66 -21.19
C ARG A 187 14.36 -36.02 -20.99
N ASP A 188 15.23 -36.08 -21.99
CA ASP A 188 16.57 -35.48 -21.89
C ASP A 188 16.48 -33.96 -21.72
N ILE A 189 15.58 -33.28 -22.44
CA ILE A 189 15.29 -31.85 -22.24
C ILE A 189 14.77 -31.58 -20.83
N TYR A 190 13.85 -32.39 -20.33
CA TYR A 190 13.30 -32.24 -18.98
C TYR A 190 14.38 -32.41 -17.91
N VAL A 191 15.24 -33.42 -18.02
CA VAL A 191 16.36 -33.67 -17.10
C VAL A 191 17.38 -32.52 -17.16
N LEU A 192 17.68 -31.99 -18.35
CA LEU A 192 18.54 -30.82 -18.52
C LEU A 192 17.94 -29.56 -17.87
N TRP A 193 16.65 -29.30 -18.11
CA TRP A 193 15.92 -28.21 -17.47
C TRP A 193 15.96 -28.35 -15.96
N PHE A 194 15.72 -29.55 -15.44
CA PHE A 194 15.73 -29.84 -14.01
C PHE A 194 17.08 -29.53 -13.35
N LYS A 195 18.19 -29.83 -14.05
CA LYS A 195 19.54 -29.45 -13.62
C LYS A 195 19.75 -27.95 -13.61
N LEU A 196 19.27 -27.23 -14.62
CA LEU A 196 19.51 -25.79 -14.78
C LEU A 196 18.58 -24.89 -13.97
N GLN A 197 17.47 -25.42 -13.46
CA GLN A 197 16.46 -24.65 -12.71
C GLN A 197 17.01 -23.94 -11.44
N HIS A 198 18.18 -24.34 -10.93
CA HIS A 198 18.81 -23.65 -9.80
C HIS A 198 19.54 -22.34 -10.18
N LEU A 199 19.64 -21.99 -11.47
CA LEU A 199 20.30 -20.78 -11.97
C LEU A 199 19.34 -19.59 -12.11
N GLU A 200 18.04 -19.80 -11.98
CA GLU A 200 16.99 -18.79 -12.16
C GLU A 200 16.51 -18.15 -10.85
N SER A 201 17.30 -18.19 -9.77
CA SER A 201 16.96 -17.58 -8.47
C SER A 201 18.14 -16.89 -7.80
#